data_AF-A0A957HN91-F1
#
_entry.id   AF-A0A957HN91-F1
#
_cell.length_a   1.000
_cell.length_b   1.000
_cell.length_c   1.000
_cell.angle_alpha   90.00
_cell.angle_beta   90.00
_cell.angle_gamma   90.00
#
_symmetry.space_group_name_H-M   'P 1'
#
loop_
_entity.id
_entity.type
_entity.pdbx_description
1 polymer ?
#
loop_
_entity_poly.entity_id
_entity_poly.type
_entity_poly.pdbx_seq_one_letter_code
_entity_poly.pdbx_strand_id
1 'polypeptide(L)'
;MNQFKLNEDEVKHVKSILAELTEKYDTAEDPEFLNNAVVYAHKLPERLRRFLNDFKLERLSPACVISNNPVDDNQIGQTPSHWKWKSDTERTVDLQMLFVMYASLIGDVFGWSTQQDGFIVHDILPIKGHEKEQLGSGSEELLTWHIEDAFHPYRGDYVALMCLRNPYDAITTAAYIDDLQLSCEDKDILFKPYFTIRPDESHLKKNASDVRTKTELETNAALRASYEHIEKMNTDPDKISVLFGNSEFPYMRLDP
;
A
#
# COMPACT_ATOMS: atom_id res chain seq x y z
N MET A 1 4.26 -5.20 -17.76
CA MET A 1 4.29 -4.00 -16.89
C MET A 1 4.17 -2.75 -17.75
N ASN A 2 3.10 -1.98 -17.57
CA ASN A 2 2.91 -0.73 -18.30
C ASN A 2 3.72 0.40 -17.67
N GLN A 3 4.27 1.29 -18.49
CA GLN A 3 5.08 2.40 -18.04
C GLN A 3 4.53 3.72 -18.53
N PHE A 4 4.47 4.69 -17.62
CA PHE A 4 4.13 6.06 -17.90
C PHE A 4 5.25 6.94 -17.34
N LYS A 5 5.79 7.83 -18.16
CA LYS A 5 6.82 8.77 -17.73
C LYS A 5 6.28 10.19 -17.85
N LEU A 6 6.24 10.93 -16.74
CA LEU A 6 5.89 12.35 -16.78
C LEU A 6 6.91 13.13 -17.63
N ASN A 7 6.43 13.97 -18.53
CA ASN A 7 7.29 14.91 -19.26
C ASN A 7 7.58 16.15 -18.40
N GLU A 8 8.50 17.02 -18.84
CA GLU A 8 8.95 18.17 -18.04
C GLU A 8 7.82 19.15 -17.70
N ASP A 9 6.88 19.37 -18.61
CA ASP A 9 5.76 20.28 -18.38
C ASP A 9 4.72 19.66 -17.44
N GLU A 10 4.49 18.35 -17.54
CA GLU A 10 3.67 17.61 -16.59
C GLU A 10 4.27 17.63 -15.19
N VAL A 11 5.59 17.51 -15.05
CA VAL A 11 6.29 17.62 -13.76
C VAL A 11 6.13 19.02 -13.17
N LYS A 12 6.30 20.08 -13.96
CA LYS A 12 6.06 21.47 -13.51
C LYS A 12 4.61 21.68 -13.07
N HIS A 13 3.67 21.15 -13.85
CA HIS A 13 2.24 21.22 -13.54
C HIS A 13 1.91 20.51 -12.22
N VAL A 14 2.43 19.31 -12.01
CA VAL A 14 2.30 18.58 -10.73
C VAL A 14 2.88 19.39 -9.58
N LYS A 15 4.11 19.92 -9.71
CA LYS A 15 4.72 20.76 -8.67
C LYS A 15 3.86 21.99 -8.32
N SER A 16 3.24 22.62 -9.32
CA SER A 16 2.34 23.76 -9.07
C SER A 16 1.11 23.37 -8.25
N ILE A 17 0.50 22.22 -8.54
CA ILE A 17 -0.65 21.73 -7.77
C ILE A 17 -0.24 21.41 -6.34
N LEU A 18 0.91 20.75 -6.17
CA LEU A 18 1.40 20.37 -4.85
C LEU A 18 1.71 21.59 -3.99
N ALA A 19 2.31 22.63 -4.56
CA ALA A 19 2.57 23.88 -3.84
C ALA A 19 1.26 24.50 -3.29
N GLU A 20 0.19 24.56 -4.09
CA GLU A 20 -1.13 25.04 -3.63
C GLU A 20 -1.69 24.18 -2.48
N LEU A 21 -1.51 22.86 -2.54
CA LEU A 21 -2.06 21.94 -1.53
C LEU A 21 -1.27 22.00 -0.22
N THR A 22 0.05 22.12 -0.28
CA THR A 22 0.91 22.24 0.91
C THR A 22 0.78 23.59 1.61
N GLU A 23 0.23 24.62 0.96
CA GLU A 23 -0.18 25.85 1.65
C GLU A 23 -1.47 25.68 2.45
N LYS A 24 -2.29 24.67 2.11
CA LYS A 24 -3.61 24.43 2.72
C LYS A 24 -3.58 23.34 3.79
N TYR A 25 -2.71 22.35 3.65
CA TYR A 25 -2.70 21.15 4.46
C TYR A 25 -1.29 20.79 4.90
N ASP A 26 -1.11 20.50 6.18
CA ASP A 26 0.18 20.12 6.76
C ASP A 26 0.47 18.61 6.69
N THR A 27 -0.54 17.81 6.31
CA THR A 27 -0.44 16.35 6.23
C THR A 27 -1.39 15.78 5.16
N ALA A 28 -0.99 14.67 4.53
CA ALA A 28 -1.85 13.91 3.64
C ALA A 28 -2.96 13.14 4.39
N GLU A 29 -2.89 13.09 5.72
CA GLU A 29 -3.89 12.47 6.61
C GLU A 29 -5.01 13.45 6.99
N ASP A 30 -4.97 14.70 6.52
CA ASP A 30 -6.00 15.69 6.83
C ASP A 30 -7.36 15.22 6.30
N PRO A 31 -8.41 15.14 7.14
CA PRO A 31 -9.71 14.63 6.70
C PRO A 31 -10.34 15.44 5.56
N GLU A 32 -10.13 16.75 5.49
CA GLU A 32 -10.65 17.56 4.40
C GLU A 32 -9.85 17.29 3.11
N PHE A 33 -8.53 17.13 3.19
CA PHE A 33 -7.72 16.69 2.05
C PHE A 33 -8.19 15.32 1.53
N LEU A 34 -8.27 14.32 2.40
CA LEU A 34 -8.68 12.95 2.04
C LEU A 34 -10.07 12.92 1.38
N ASN A 35 -11.05 13.63 1.94
CA ASN A 35 -12.40 13.72 1.38
C ASN A 35 -12.45 14.39 0.01
N ASN A 36 -11.45 15.21 -0.34
CA ASN A 36 -11.37 15.93 -1.61
C ASN A 36 -10.24 15.42 -2.52
N ALA A 37 -9.51 14.36 -2.14
CA ALA A 37 -8.32 13.90 -2.84
C ALA A 37 -8.59 13.62 -4.33
N VAL A 38 -9.69 12.92 -4.64
CA VAL A 38 -10.10 12.62 -6.03
C VAL A 38 -10.43 13.89 -6.83
N VAL A 39 -11.00 14.90 -6.17
CA VAL A 39 -11.33 16.18 -6.80
C VAL A 39 -10.05 16.94 -7.13
N TYR A 40 -9.07 16.96 -6.24
CA TYR A 40 -7.76 17.52 -6.52
C TYR A 40 -7.02 16.71 -7.59
N ALA A 41 -7.14 15.38 -7.58
CA ALA A 41 -6.51 14.50 -8.55
C ALA A 41 -6.99 14.78 -9.98
N HIS A 42 -8.20 15.31 -10.18
CA HIS A 42 -8.67 15.77 -11.49
C HIS A 42 -7.88 16.96 -12.07
N LYS A 43 -7.13 17.70 -11.24
CA LYS A 43 -6.20 18.75 -11.70
C LYS A 43 -4.92 18.17 -12.31
N LEU A 44 -4.57 16.90 -12.06
CA LEU A 44 -3.38 16.25 -12.60
C LEU A 44 -3.41 16.20 -14.14
N PRO A 45 -2.24 16.03 -14.79
CA PRO A 45 -2.16 15.98 -16.25
C PRO A 45 -3.13 14.96 -16.87
N GLU A 46 -3.82 15.36 -17.93
CA GLU A 46 -4.83 14.52 -18.56
C GLU A 46 -4.28 13.17 -19.04
N ARG A 47 -3.05 13.16 -19.57
CA ARG A 47 -2.39 11.95 -20.06
C ARG A 47 -2.18 10.92 -18.93
N LEU A 48 -1.82 11.40 -17.74
CA LEU A 48 -1.67 10.57 -16.55
C LEU A 48 -3.03 10.03 -16.08
N ARG A 49 -4.05 10.89 -16.03
CA ARG A 49 -5.41 10.49 -15.63
C ARG A 49 -5.98 9.42 -16.57
N ARG A 50 -5.81 9.58 -17.88
CA ARG A 50 -6.20 8.58 -18.89
C ARG A 50 -5.44 7.28 -18.68
N PHE A 51 -4.12 7.34 -18.51
CA PHE A 51 -3.30 6.15 -18.26
C PHE A 51 -3.78 5.34 -17.04
N LEU A 52 -4.06 5.99 -15.91
CA LEU A 52 -4.56 5.32 -14.71
C LEU A 52 -5.98 4.77 -14.88
N ASN A 53 -6.84 5.49 -15.59
CA ASN A 53 -8.19 5.02 -15.93
C ASN A 53 -8.13 3.76 -16.82
N ASP A 54 -7.29 3.76 -17.84
CA ASP A 54 -7.16 2.63 -18.78
C ASP A 54 -6.54 1.42 -18.06
N PHE A 55 -5.55 1.64 -17.19
CA PHE A 55 -5.00 0.59 -16.32
C PHE A 55 -6.09 -0.05 -15.43
N LYS A 56 -6.95 0.76 -14.80
CA LYS A 56 -8.06 0.30 -13.95
C LYS A 56 -9.09 -0.52 -14.72
N LEU A 57 -9.50 -0.06 -15.91
CA LEU A 57 -10.62 -0.65 -16.66
C LEU A 57 -10.21 -1.83 -17.51
N GLU A 58 -9.10 -1.70 -18.24
CA GLU A 58 -8.74 -2.65 -19.29
C GLU A 58 -7.80 -3.75 -18.80
N ARG A 59 -7.32 -3.65 -17.54
CA ARG A 59 -6.31 -4.55 -16.97
C ARG A 59 -5.15 -4.78 -17.92
N LEU A 60 -4.72 -3.71 -18.58
CA LEU A 60 -3.69 -3.74 -19.62
C LEU A 60 -2.42 -4.48 -19.16
N SER A 61 -2.15 -4.47 -17.86
CA SER A 61 -1.06 -5.18 -17.21
C SER A 61 -1.42 -5.36 -15.74
N PRO A 62 -0.93 -6.41 -15.06
CA PRO A 62 -1.15 -6.63 -13.62
C PRO A 62 -0.44 -5.59 -12.72
N ALA A 63 0.52 -4.84 -13.27
CA ALA A 63 1.13 -3.68 -12.62
C ALA A 63 1.45 -2.56 -13.63
N CYS A 64 1.53 -1.32 -13.13
CA CYS A 64 2.00 -0.17 -13.88
C CYS A 64 3.03 0.64 -13.09
N VAL A 65 3.87 1.41 -13.79
CA VAL A 65 4.90 2.28 -13.20
C VAL A 65 4.74 3.69 -13.73
N ILE A 66 4.66 4.65 -12.81
CA ILE A 66 4.72 6.08 -13.10
C ILE A 66 6.10 6.59 -12.71
N SER A 67 6.89 7.01 -13.70
CA SER A 67 8.25 7.49 -13.52
C SER A 67 8.37 9.00 -13.67
N ASN A 68 9.49 9.55 -13.18
CA ASN A 68 9.83 10.97 -13.23
C ASN A 68 8.94 11.86 -12.34
N ASN A 69 8.47 11.32 -11.21
CA ASN A 69 7.81 12.12 -10.17
C ASN A 69 8.79 13.15 -9.57
N PRO A 70 8.30 14.31 -9.08
CA PRO A 70 9.12 15.44 -8.64
C PRO A 70 9.81 15.24 -7.28
N VAL A 71 10.52 14.14 -7.07
CA VAL A 71 11.23 13.87 -5.80
C VAL A 71 12.55 14.65 -5.75
N ASP A 72 12.73 15.50 -4.73
CA ASP A 72 13.98 16.21 -4.44
C ASP A 72 14.67 15.59 -3.22
N ASP A 73 15.80 14.92 -3.46
CA ASP A 73 16.55 14.19 -2.44
C ASP A 73 17.02 15.09 -1.28
N ASN A 74 17.34 16.35 -1.57
CA ASN A 74 17.77 17.32 -0.56
C ASN A 74 16.60 17.76 0.31
N GLN A 75 15.42 17.95 -0.29
CA GLN A 75 14.20 18.36 0.41
C GLN A 75 13.72 17.26 1.35
N ILE A 76 13.56 16.03 0.86
CA ILE A 76 13.09 14.90 1.68
C ILE A 76 14.10 14.56 2.79
N GLY A 77 15.39 14.86 2.56
CA GLY A 77 16.47 14.69 3.53
C GLY A 77 16.71 13.23 3.94
N GLN A 78 17.22 13.03 5.15
CA GLN A 78 17.53 11.68 5.65
C GLN A 78 16.26 10.86 5.85
N THR A 79 16.33 9.58 5.44
CA THR A 79 15.34 8.56 5.74
C THR A 79 15.17 8.43 7.26
N PRO A 80 13.94 8.48 7.80
CA PRO A 80 13.70 8.28 9.23
C PRO A 80 14.24 6.94 9.73
N SER A 81 14.60 6.86 11.00
CA SER A 81 15.00 5.60 11.64
C SER A 81 13.82 4.69 11.99
N HIS A 82 12.60 5.23 11.95
CA HIS A 82 11.36 4.54 12.24
C HIS A 82 10.18 5.30 11.62
N TRP A 83 9.13 4.58 11.21
CA TRP A 83 7.83 5.17 10.84
C TRP A 83 7.10 5.85 12.01
N LYS A 84 7.42 5.47 13.25
CA LYS A 84 6.82 6.05 14.46
C LYS A 84 7.11 7.55 14.41
N TRP A 85 6.14 8.37 14.81
CA TRP A 85 6.22 9.84 14.86
C TRP A 85 6.15 10.57 13.52
N LYS A 86 6.22 9.88 12.37
CA LYS A 86 6.07 10.52 11.05
C LYS A 86 6.98 11.75 10.88
N SER A 87 8.23 11.63 11.37
CA SER A 87 9.16 12.75 11.60
C SER A 87 9.59 13.52 10.36
N ASP A 88 9.36 12.97 9.17
CA ASP A 88 9.68 13.57 7.88
C ASP A 88 8.46 14.17 7.18
N THR A 89 7.26 14.10 7.76
CA THR A 89 6.01 14.55 7.11
C THR A 89 6.11 15.95 6.52
N GLU A 90 6.61 16.92 7.28
CA GLU A 90 6.76 18.30 6.80
C GLU A 90 7.59 18.40 5.51
N ARG A 91 8.56 17.50 5.33
CA ARG A 91 9.48 17.48 4.17
C ARG A 91 8.96 16.63 3.01
N THR A 92 8.00 15.72 3.27
CA THR A 92 7.49 14.75 2.29
C THR A 92 5.99 14.88 2.02
N VAL A 93 5.30 15.85 2.63
CA VAL A 93 3.85 16.03 2.55
C VAL A 93 3.36 16.20 1.12
N ASP A 94 4.09 16.91 0.28
CA ASP A 94 3.80 17.07 -1.15
C ASP A 94 3.77 15.72 -1.89
N LEU A 95 4.75 14.87 -1.62
CA LEU A 95 4.85 13.53 -2.22
C LEU A 95 3.79 12.59 -1.66
N GLN A 96 3.46 12.68 -0.36
CA GLN A 96 2.38 11.91 0.24
C GLN A 96 1.01 12.31 -0.36
N MET A 97 0.76 13.60 -0.57
CA MET A 97 -0.45 14.08 -1.24
C MET A 97 -0.52 13.63 -2.68
N LEU A 98 0.59 13.71 -3.42
CA LEU A 98 0.67 13.19 -4.79
C LEU A 98 0.31 11.71 -4.85
N PHE A 99 0.82 10.94 -3.88
CA PHE A 99 0.59 9.51 -3.79
C PHE A 99 -0.88 9.18 -3.54
N VAL A 100 -1.52 9.85 -2.58
CA VAL A 100 -2.96 9.73 -2.31
C VAL A 100 -3.78 10.16 -3.52
N MET A 101 -3.40 11.25 -4.21
CA MET A 101 -4.08 11.70 -5.42
C MET A 101 -4.00 10.63 -6.54
N TYR A 102 -2.85 9.99 -6.75
CA TYR A 102 -2.73 8.89 -7.71
C TYR A 102 -3.63 7.70 -7.34
N ALA A 103 -3.61 7.28 -6.07
CA ALA A 103 -4.43 6.18 -5.60
C ALA A 103 -5.94 6.50 -5.74
N SER A 104 -6.35 7.74 -5.46
CA SER A 104 -7.75 8.19 -5.58
C SER A 104 -8.31 8.16 -7.00
N LEU A 105 -7.46 8.18 -8.03
CA LEU A 105 -7.89 7.99 -9.43
C LEU A 105 -8.25 6.53 -9.74
N ILE A 106 -7.72 5.58 -8.95
CA ILE A 106 -7.95 4.15 -9.11
C ILE A 106 -9.12 3.68 -8.21
N GLY A 107 -9.16 4.10 -6.95
CA GLY A 107 -10.17 3.69 -5.98
C GLY A 107 -10.16 4.56 -4.73
N ASP A 108 -10.71 4.04 -3.64
CA ASP A 108 -10.69 4.73 -2.34
C ASP A 108 -9.45 4.32 -1.54
N VAL A 109 -8.75 5.31 -0.98
CA VAL A 109 -7.65 5.05 -0.05
C VAL A 109 -8.20 4.68 1.32
N PHE A 110 -7.59 3.70 1.97
CA PHE A 110 -7.90 3.31 3.34
C PHE A 110 -6.63 2.80 4.02
N GLY A 111 -6.68 2.71 5.35
CA GLY A 111 -5.60 2.16 6.16
C GLY A 111 -6.13 1.18 7.20
N TRP A 112 -5.24 0.44 7.82
CA TRP A 112 -5.58 -0.52 8.85
C TRP A 112 -5.29 0.03 10.23
N SER A 113 -6.30 0.08 11.10
CA SER A 113 -6.11 0.55 12.47
C SER A 113 -5.02 -0.23 13.24
N THR A 114 -4.65 -1.43 12.79
CA THR A 114 -3.63 -2.30 13.40
C THR A 114 -2.23 -2.17 12.77
N GLN A 115 -2.07 -1.50 11.62
CA GLN A 115 -0.77 -1.28 10.98
C GLN A 115 -0.39 0.19 11.06
N GLN A 116 0.89 0.49 11.36
CA GLN A 116 1.45 1.85 11.43
C GLN A 116 0.49 2.89 12.03
N ASP A 117 -0.12 2.56 13.18
CA ASP A 117 -1.10 3.40 13.86
C ASP A 117 -2.31 3.87 13.05
N GLY A 118 -2.64 3.22 11.94
CA GLY A 118 -3.80 3.54 11.11
C GLY A 118 -3.59 4.73 10.17
N PHE A 119 -2.34 5.13 9.93
CA PHE A 119 -2.02 6.07 8.85
C PHE A 119 -2.50 5.53 7.50
N ILE A 120 -2.94 6.42 6.62
CA ILE A 120 -3.30 6.07 5.24
C ILE A 120 -2.04 5.88 4.40
N VAL A 121 -1.02 6.72 4.60
CA VAL A 121 0.27 6.60 3.91
C VAL A 121 1.27 5.89 4.81
N HIS A 122 1.68 4.68 4.45
CA HIS A 122 2.66 3.89 5.21
C HIS A 122 4.10 4.16 4.76
N ASP A 123 5.05 4.03 5.69
CA ASP A 123 6.49 4.08 5.40
C ASP A 123 7.08 2.68 5.27
N ILE A 124 7.84 2.46 4.20
CA ILE A 124 8.62 1.23 3.97
C ILE A 124 10.10 1.64 4.00
N LEU A 125 10.75 1.34 5.13
CA LEU A 125 12.13 1.69 5.40
C LEU A 125 12.75 0.70 6.39
N PRO A 126 14.07 0.44 6.32
CA PRO A 126 14.71 -0.48 7.25
C PRO A 126 14.68 0.08 8.68
N ILE A 127 14.22 -0.73 9.63
CA ILE A 127 14.22 -0.38 11.06
C ILE A 127 15.25 -1.24 11.77
N LYS A 128 16.11 -0.59 12.56
CA LYS A 128 17.12 -1.30 13.35
C LYS A 128 16.45 -2.28 14.32
N GLY A 129 16.86 -3.54 14.30
CA GLY A 129 16.27 -4.64 15.04
C GLY A 129 15.21 -5.44 14.25
N HIS A 130 14.77 -4.96 13.09
CA HIS A 130 13.83 -5.66 12.22
C HIS A 130 14.52 -6.41 11.07
N GLU A 131 15.86 -6.49 11.06
CA GLU A 131 16.64 -6.92 9.90
C GLU A 131 16.20 -8.28 9.33
N LYS A 132 15.67 -9.16 10.20
CA LYS A 132 15.23 -10.52 9.86
C LYS A 132 13.72 -10.75 9.89
N GLU A 133 12.94 -9.68 10.03
CA GLU A 133 11.48 -9.74 10.06
C GLU A 133 10.90 -9.81 8.65
N GLN A 134 9.82 -10.58 8.45
CA GLN A 134 9.06 -10.62 7.19
C GLN A 134 8.09 -9.43 7.11
N LEU A 135 8.65 -8.22 7.11
CA LEU A 135 7.91 -6.95 7.12
C LEU A 135 8.54 -5.98 6.12
N GLY A 136 7.79 -4.95 5.71
CA GLY A 136 8.33 -3.82 4.92
C GLY A 136 9.43 -3.01 5.61
N SER A 137 9.79 -3.37 6.85
CA SER A 137 10.91 -2.80 7.61
C SER A 137 12.11 -3.72 7.77
N GLY A 138 12.01 -4.95 7.25
CA GLY A 138 13.13 -5.89 7.17
C GLY A 138 14.15 -5.51 6.11
N SER A 139 15.33 -6.15 6.15
CA SER A 139 16.44 -5.76 5.27
C SER A 139 17.43 -6.87 4.91
N GLU A 140 17.76 -7.80 5.82
CA GLU A 140 18.73 -8.88 5.58
C GLU A 140 18.08 -10.13 4.97
N GLU A 141 16.82 -10.38 5.30
CA GLU A 141 16.06 -11.53 4.79
C GLU A 141 15.28 -11.17 3.54
N LEU A 142 15.13 -12.15 2.64
CA LEU A 142 14.22 -12.01 1.50
C LEU A 142 12.79 -11.91 2.02
N LEU A 143 12.11 -10.80 1.71
CA LEU A 143 10.67 -10.71 1.91
C LEU A 143 9.98 -11.65 0.90
N THR A 144 9.33 -12.70 1.41
CA THR A 144 8.64 -13.67 0.55
C THR A 144 7.46 -13.00 -0.15
N TRP A 145 7.21 -13.42 -1.39
CA TRP A 145 6.10 -12.91 -2.18
C TRP A 145 4.78 -13.26 -1.50
N HIS A 146 3.84 -12.31 -1.52
CA HIS A 146 2.51 -12.46 -0.93
C HIS A 146 1.54 -11.51 -1.64
N ILE A 147 0.25 -11.73 -1.44
CA ILE A 147 -0.79 -10.75 -1.71
C ILE A 147 -0.98 -9.94 -0.43
N GLU A 148 -0.95 -8.60 -0.53
CA GLU A 148 -1.12 -7.71 0.62
C GLU A 148 -2.40 -8.07 1.40
N ASP A 149 -2.26 -8.24 2.72
CA ASP A 149 -3.32 -8.63 3.66
C ASP A 149 -4.17 -9.81 3.16
N ALA A 150 -3.53 -10.82 2.55
CA ALA A 150 -4.21 -11.96 1.95
C ALA A 150 -5.12 -12.71 2.92
N PHE A 151 -4.99 -12.56 4.22
CA PHE A 151 -5.90 -13.16 5.21
C PHE A 151 -7.24 -12.41 5.36
N HIS A 152 -7.33 -11.14 4.95
CA HIS A 152 -8.50 -10.30 5.18
C HIS A 152 -9.49 -10.26 3.99
N PRO A 153 -10.81 -10.39 4.21
CA PRO A 153 -11.81 -10.30 3.13
C PRO A 153 -11.92 -8.90 2.51
N TYR A 154 -11.56 -7.85 3.26
CA TYR A 154 -11.54 -6.45 2.82
C TYR A 154 -10.12 -5.94 2.47
N ARG A 155 -9.22 -6.83 2.06
CA ARG A 155 -7.88 -6.44 1.58
C ARG A 155 -7.96 -5.48 0.40
N GLY A 156 -6.89 -4.72 0.16
CA GLY A 156 -6.82 -3.80 -0.96
C GLY A 156 -6.91 -4.51 -2.31
N ASP A 157 -7.63 -3.92 -3.26
CA ASP A 157 -7.65 -4.37 -4.66
C ASP A 157 -6.34 -4.03 -5.39
N TYR A 158 -5.68 -2.95 -4.95
CA TYR A 158 -4.40 -2.47 -5.47
C TYR A 158 -3.48 -2.15 -4.29
N VAL A 159 -2.21 -2.53 -4.42
CA VAL A 159 -1.13 -1.99 -3.60
C VAL A 159 -0.34 -1.01 -4.45
N ALA A 160 -0.09 0.18 -3.90
CA ALA A 160 0.69 1.20 -4.57
C ALA A 160 1.98 1.44 -3.77
N LEU A 161 3.08 1.69 -4.46
CA LEU A 161 4.39 1.95 -3.86
C LEU A 161 4.99 3.20 -4.53
N MET A 162 5.39 4.18 -3.73
CA MET A 162 6.09 5.37 -4.20
C MET A 162 7.53 5.36 -3.69
N CYS A 163 8.48 5.13 -4.59
CA CYS A 163 9.90 5.17 -4.24
C CYS A 163 10.37 6.62 -4.06
N LEU A 164 10.73 6.99 -2.83
CA LEU A 164 11.36 8.28 -2.53
C LEU A 164 12.88 8.22 -2.77
N ARG A 165 13.52 7.10 -2.42
CA ARG A 165 14.95 6.86 -2.62
C ARG A 165 15.22 5.36 -2.68
N ASN A 166 16.16 4.94 -3.53
CA ASN A 166 16.65 3.56 -3.59
C ASN A 166 18.14 3.55 -3.99
N PRO A 167 19.07 3.88 -3.07
CA PRO A 167 20.48 4.04 -3.42
C PRO A 167 21.23 2.71 -3.59
N TYR A 168 20.55 1.60 -3.28
CA TYR A 168 21.11 0.24 -3.31
C TYR A 168 20.55 -0.62 -4.44
N ASP A 169 19.76 -0.02 -5.35
CA ASP A 169 19.07 -0.72 -6.43
C ASP A 169 18.28 -1.96 -5.94
N ALA A 170 17.66 -1.85 -4.75
CA ALA A 170 16.81 -2.89 -4.20
C ALA A 170 15.61 -3.15 -5.14
N ILE A 171 15.27 -4.42 -5.34
CA ILE A 171 14.28 -4.84 -6.34
C ILE A 171 12.99 -5.24 -5.63
N THR A 172 11.86 -4.67 -6.07
CA THR A 172 10.54 -5.22 -5.78
C THR A 172 10.24 -6.34 -6.76
N THR A 173 9.99 -7.54 -6.26
CA THR A 173 9.60 -8.70 -7.08
C THR A 173 8.08 -8.74 -7.25
N ALA A 174 7.62 -9.20 -8.41
CA ALA A 174 6.22 -9.41 -8.70
C ALA A 174 6.06 -10.64 -9.59
N ALA A 175 4.97 -11.39 -9.38
CA ALA A 175 4.58 -12.53 -10.20
C ALA A 175 3.07 -12.46 -10.45
N TYR A 176 2.64 -12.99 -11.58
CA TYR A 176 1.26 -12.84 -12.05
C TYR A 176 0.63 -14.19 -12.32
N ILE A 177 -0.65 -14.33 -12.02
CA ILE A 177 -1.38 -15.59 -12.21
C ILE A 177 -1.44 -16.01 -13.68
N ASP A 178 -1.49 -15.04 -14.60
CA ASP A 178 -1.53 -15.29 -16.04
C ASP A 178 -0.26 -16.01 -16.56
N ASP A 179 0.84 -15.93 -15.80
CA ASP A 179 2.09 -16.61 -16.12
C ASP A 179 2.17 -18.04 -15.54
N LEU A 180 1.19 -18.45 -14.73
CA LEU A 180 1.18 -19.75 -14.06
C LEU A 180 0.61 -20.86 -14.95
N GLN A 181 1.38 -21.93 -15.12
CA GLN A 181 0.92 -23.17 -15.76
C GLN A 181 0.35 -24.12 -14.71
N LEU A 182 -0.97 -24.10 -14.53
CA LEU A 182 -1.68 -24.98 -13.60
C LEU A 182 -2.45 -26.06 -14.34
N SER A 183 -2.37 -27.30 -13.86
CA SER A 183 -3.21 -28.40 -14.37
C SER A 183 -4.69 -28.14 -14.07
N CYS A 184 -5.60 -28.77 -14.82
CA CYS A 184 -7.03 -28.67 -14.53
C CYS A 184 -7.36 -29.18 -13.11
N GLU A 185 -6.68 -30.25 -12.67
CA GLU A 185 -6.86 -30.82 -11.33
C GLU A 185 -6.43 -29.84 -10.23
N ASP A 186 -5.26 -29.20 -10.38
CA ASP A 186 -4.79 -28.20 -9.42
C ASP A 186 -5.71 -26.98 -9.39
N LYS A 187 -6.14 -26.49 -10.56
CA LYS A 187 -7.11 -25.38 -10.64
C LYS A 187 -8.39 -25.74 -9.89
N ASP A 188 -8.97 -26.92 -10.14
CA ASP A 188 -10.20 -27.36 -9.48
C ASP A 188 -10.05 -27.44 -7.96
N ILE A 189 -8.87 -27.82 -7.45
CA ILE A 189 -8.58 -27.82 -6.01
C ILE A 189 -8.43 -26.39 -5.48
N LEU A 190 -7.69 -25.53 -6.17
CA LEU A 190 -7.42 -24.16 -5.74
C LEU A 190 -8.67 -23.27 -5.71
N PHE A 191 -9.70 -23.62 -6.49
CA PHE A 191 -11.02 -22.98 -6.42
C PHE A 191 -11.89 -23.43 -5.24
N LYS A 192 -11.50 -24.47 -4.49
CA LYS A 192 -12.26 -24.97 -3.33
C LYS A 192 -11.80 -24.32 -2.02
N PRO A 193 -12.70 -24.14 -1.04
CA PRO A 193 -12.37 -23.54 0.25
C PRO A 193 -11.66 -24.55 1.16
N TYR A 194 -10.42 -24.89 0.80
CA TYR A 194 -9.59 -25.87 1.51
C TYR A 194 -8.38 -25.26 2.21
N PHE A 195 -8.09 -23.99 1.95
CA PHE A 195 -6.88 -23.31 2.41
C PHE A 195 -7.19 -22.34 3.53
N THR A 196 -6.21 -22.02 4.35
CA THR A 196 -6.31 -21.02 5.41
C THR A 196 -5.14 -20.07 5.27
N ILE A 197 -5.39 -18.77 5.39
CA ILE A 197 -4.34 -17.75 5.44
C ILE A 197 -4.52 -17.00 6.76
N ARG A 198 -3.42 -16.82 7.49
CA ARG A 198 -3.41 -16.13 8.79
C ARG A 198 -2.90 -14.69 8.63
N PRO A 199 -3.25 -13.79 9.55
CA PRO A 199 -2.67 -12.45 9.57
C PRO A 199 -1.15 -12.50 9.62
N ASP A 200 -0.51 -11.64 8.83
CA ASP A 200 0.93 -11.44 8.91
C ASP A 200 1.29 -10.67 10.18
N GLU A 201 2.59 -10.59 10.46
CA GLU A 201 3.06 -10.04 11.72
C GLU A 201 2.75 -8.54 11.88
N SER A 202 2.55 -7.78 10.80
CA SER A 202 2.32 -6.34 10.87
C SER A 202 1.04 -5.96 11.62
N HIS A 203 0.03 -6.83 11.63
CA HIS A 203 -1.23 -6.63 12.35
C HIS A 203 -1.16 -7.02 13.84
N LEU A 204 -0.03 -7.58 14.30
CA LEU A 204 0.13 -8.01 15.68
C LEU A 204 0.45 -6.83 16.60
N LYS A 205 -0.10 -6.85 17.82
CA LYS A 205 0.08 -5.80 18.84
C LYS A 205 1.55 -5.48 19.15
N LYS A 206 2.48 -6.43 18.96
CA LYS A 206 3.93 -6.22 19.16
C LYS A 206 4.49 -5.10 18.25
N ASN A 207 3.84 -4.87 17.12
CA ASN A 207 4.25 -3.90 16.10
C ASN A 207 3.47 -2.58 16.18
N ALA A 208 2.56 -2.42 17.14
CA ALA A 208 1.92 -1.14 17.43
C ALA A 208 2.95 -0.13 17.97
N SER A 209 2.71 1.17 17.78
CA SER A 209 3.60 2.15 18.40
C SER A 209 3.41 2.26 19.91
N ASP A 210 4.49 2.68 20.58
CA ASP A 210 4.43 3.10 21.98
C ASP A 210 3.76 4.49 22.13
N VAL A 211 3.53 5.19 21.00
CA VAL A 211 2.84 6.49 20.94
C VAL A 211 1.36 6.31 21.24
N ARG A 212 0.77 5.21 20.73
CA ARG A 212 -0.54 4.76 21.16
C ARG A 212 -0.47 4.41 22.62
N THR A 213 -1.02 5.31 23.43
CA THR A 213 -1.02 5.11 24.88
C THR A 213 -1.73 3.79 25.20
N LYS A 214 -1.26 3.03 26.21
CA LYS A 214 -2.02 1.88 26.72
C LYS A 214 -3.48 2.25 27.00
N THR A 215 -3.69 3.48 27.46
CA THR A 215 -5.00 4.10 27.65
C THR A 215 -5.84 4.13 26.38
N GLU A 216 -5.27 4.40 25.21
CA GLU A 216 -6.01 4.42 23.94
C GLU A 216 -6.43 3.02 23.50
N LEU A 217 -5.57 2.01 23.63
CA LEU A 217 -5.96 0.60 23.42
C LEU A 217 -7.05 0.14 24.40
N GLU A 218 -7.00 0.62 25.64
CA GLU A 218 -7.97 0.29 26.69
C GLU A 218 -9.31 1.03 26.50
N THR A 219 -9.29 2.29 26.06
CA THR A 219 -10.48 3.16 25.98
C THR A 219 -11.12 3.17 24.59
N ASN A 220 -10.36 2.93 23.51
CA ASN A 220 -10.87 2.91 22.15
C ASN A 220 -11.48 1.54 21.81
N ALA A 221 -12.79 1.44 21.96
CA ALA A 221 -13.52 0.20 21.71
C ALA A 221 -13.39 -0.30 20.26
N ALA A 222 -13.33 0.60 19.27
CA ALA A 222 -13.20 0.21 17.86
C ALA A 222 -11.82 -0.38 17.56
N LEU A 223 -10.75 0.20 18.12
CA LEU A 223 -9.40 -0.32 17.98
C LEU A 223 -9.25 -1.69 18.65
N ARG A 224 -9.81 -1.85 19.86
CA ARG A 224 -9.82 -3.15 20.54
C ARG A 224 -10.54 -4.21 19.73
N ALA A 225 -11.73 -3.88 19.21
CA ALA A 225 -12.49 -4.78 18.34
C ALA A 225 -11.71 -5.15 17.07
N SER A 226 -10.92 -4.22 16.52
CA SER A 226 -10.05 -4.49 15.37
C SER A 226 -9.00 -5.57 15.72
N TYR A 227 -8.27 -5.40 16.83
CA TYR A 227 -7.29 -6.41 17.26
C TYR A 227 -7.92 -7.76 17.65
N GLU A 228 -9.09 -7.75 18.29
CA GLU A 228 -9.84 -8.98 18.60
C GLU A 228 -10.26 -9.72 17.33
N HIS A 229 -10.61 -8.97 16.28
CA HIS A 229 -10.94 -9.54 14.97
C HIS A 229 -9.73 -10.21 14.31
N ILE A 230 -8.58 -9.54 14.30
CA ILE A 230 -7.30 -10.09 13.81
C ILE A 230 -6.93 -11.36 14.60
N GLU A 231 -7.01 -11.33 15.93
CA GLU A 231 -6.69 -12.48 16.77
C GLU A 231 -7.60 -13.68 16.48
N LYS A 232 -8.89 -13.44 16.25
CA LYS A 232 -9.83 -14.47 15.83
C LYS A 232 -9.41 -15.10 14.50
N MET A 233 -9.07 -14.28 13.50
CA MET A 233 -8.59 -14.77 12.19
C MET A 233 -7.29 -15.56 12.31
N ASN A 234 -6.42 -15.22 13.27
CA ASN A 234 -5.19 -15.95 13.50
C ASN A 234 -5.41 -17.32 14.16
N THR A 235 -6.29 -17.36 15.18
CA THR A 235 -6.54 -18.54 16.01
C THR A 235 -7.49 -19.55 15.36
N ASP A 236 -8.49 -19.08 14.63
CA ASP A 236 -9.52 -19.89 13.95
C ASP A 236 -9.78 -19.33 12.53
N PRO A 237 -8.81 -19.46 11.60
CA PRO A 237 -8.96 -18.93 10.25
C PRO A 237 -10.04 -19.67 9.46
N ASP A 238 -10.90 -18.92 8.78
CA ASP A 238 -11.86 -19.47 7.83
C ASP A 238 -11.14 -20.21 6.70
N LYS A 239 -11.77 -21.27 6.20
CA LYS A 239 -11.30 -21.91 4.97
C LYS A 239 -11.72 -21.10 3.74
N ILE A 240 -10.76 -20.79 2.89
CA ILE A 240 -10.90 -19.98 1.69
C ILE A 240 -10.32 -20.69 0.48
N SER A 241 -10.75 -20.25 -0.71
CA SER A 241 -10.14 -20.65 -1.98
C SER A 241 -8.95 -19.74 -2.29
N VAL A 242 -7.91 -20.30 -2.90
CA VAL A 242 -6.75 -19.53 -3.41
C VAL A 242 -7.10 -18.85 -4.72
N LEU A 243 -7.85 -19.54 -5.58
CA LEU A 243 -8.38 -18.99 -6.83
C LEU A 243 -9.87 -18.69 -6.70
N PHE A 244 -10.30 -17.58 -7.29
CA PHE A 244 -11.69 -17.14 -7.28
C PHE A 244 -12.02 -16.26 -8.50
N GLY A 245 -13.31 -15.97 -8.71
CA GLY A 245 -13.77 -15.20 -9.87
C GLY A 245 -14.00 -16.06 -11.10
N ASN A 246 -13.58 -15.58 -12.26
CA ASN A 246 -13.75 -16.29 -13.53
C ASN A 246 -12.74 -17.45 -13.65
N SER A 247 -13.15 -18.65 -14.05
CA SER A 247 -12.26 -19.81 -14.13
C SER A 247 -11.25 -19.78 -15.28
N GLU A 248 -11.51 -19.02 -16.34
CA GLU A 248 -10.57 -18.78 -17.43
C GLU A 248 -9.53 -17.71 -17.07
N PHE A 249 -9.96 -16.69 -16.32
CA PHE A 249 -9.14 -15.55 -15.86
C PHE A 249 -9.31 -15.34 -14.35
N PRO A 250 -8.79 -16.26 -13.52
CA PRO A 250 -8.97 -16.21 -12.07
C PRO A 250 -8.24 -15.04 -11.43
N TYR A 251 -8.79 -14.57 -10.32
CA TYR A 251 -7.99 -13.85 -9.33
C TYR A 251 -7.31 -14.83 -8.39
N MET A 252 -6.28 -14.34 -7.70
CA MET A 252 -5.50 -15.10 -6.74
C MET A 252 -5.49 -14.42 -5.37
N ARG A 253 -5.40 -15.24 -4.32
CA ARG A 253 -5.22 -14.82 -2.94
C ARG A 253 -4.29 -15.82 -2.26
N LEU A 254 -3.08 -15.39 -1.93
CA LEU A 254 -2.01 -16.28 -1.51
C LEU A 254 -0.99 -15.54 -0.64
N ASP A 255 -0.51 -16.22 0.40
CA ASP A 255 0.55 -15.79 1.31
C ASP A 255 1.20 -17.08 1.88
N PRO A 256 2.39 -17.47 1.38
CA PRO A 256 3.00 -18.79 1.63
C PRO A 256 3.54 -19.05 3.04
#